data_AF-A0A846PNV6-F1
#
_entry.id   AF-A0A846PNV6-F1
#
_cell.length_a   1.000
_cell.length_b   1.000
_cell.length_c   1.000
_cell.angle_alpha   90.00
_cell.angle_beta   90.00
_cell.angle_gamma   90.00
#
_symmetry.space_group_name_H-M   'P 1'
#
loop_
_entity.id
_entity.type
_entity.pdbx_description
1 polymer ?
#
loop_
_entity_poly.entity_id
_entity_poly.type
_entity_poly.pdbx_seq_one_letter_code
_entity_poly.pdbx_strand_id
1 'polypeptide(L)' 'MRTFVLYARKARSDNKFKIEDLIDSGGRMDVVCSCIVSALWLSHKT' A
#
# COMPACT_ATOMS: atom_id res chain seq x y z
N MET A 1 4.59 -3.50 -21.00
CA MET A 1 4.98 -3.73 -19.59
C MET A 1 4.99 -2.39 -18.88
N ARG A 2 4.35 -2.26 -17.71
CA ARG A 2 4.34 -1.02 -16.91
C ARG A 2 4.95 -1.34 -15.55
N THR A 3 5.86 -0.50 -15.09
CA THR A 3 6.57 -0.69 -13.81
C THR A 3 6.43 0.58 -12.99
N PHE A 4 6.12 0.40 -11.70
CA PHE A 4 5.99 1.48 -10.73
C PHE A 4 6.87 1.15 -9.53
N VAL A 5 7.57 2.16 -9.01
CA VAL A 5 8.41 2.03 -7.80
C VAL A 5 7.88 3.00 -6.77
N LEU A 6 7.37 2.47 -5.65
CA LEU A 6 6.94 3.26 -4.50
C LEU A 6 7.98 3.15 -3.39
N TYR A 7 8.53 4.29 -2.97
CA TYR A 7 9.45 4.34 -1.83
C TYR A 7 8.72 4.75 -0.55
N ALA A 8 8.16 3.77 0.15
CA ALA A 8 7.35 3.96 1.35
C ALA A 8 8.22 4.10 2.62
N ARG A 9 8.86 5.26 2.81
CA ARG A 9 9.83 5.53 3.90
C ARG A 9 9.34 5.25 5.32
N LYS A 10 8.03 5.39 5.56
CA LYS A 10 7.44 5.21 6.89
C LYS A 10 6.73 3.88 7.06
N ALA A 11 6.42 3.19 5.96
CA ALA A 11 5.64 1.96 6.02
C ALA A 11 6.41 0.91 6.81
N ARG A 12 5.71 0.24 7.73
CA ARG A 12 6.30 -0.84 8.51
C ARG A 12 6.77 -1.97 7.60
N SER A 13 7.94 -2.51 7.92
CA SER A 13 8.54 -3.66 7.24
C SER A 13 8.42 -4.96 8.04
N ASP A 14 7.75 -4.92 9.19
CA ASP A 14 7.45 -6.06 10.04
C ASP A 14 5.93 -6.26 10.14
N ASN A 15 5.50 -7.32 10.83
CA ASN A 15 4.08 -7.62 11.07
C ASN A 15 3.53 -7.01 12.36
N LYS A 16 4.25 -6.07 13.00
CA LYS A 16 3.88 -5.48 14.30
C LYS A 16 3.06 -4.21 14.12
N PHE A 17 2.01 -4.28 13.31
CA PHE A 17 1.03 -3.21 13.12
C PHE A 17 -0.40 -3.75 13.16
N LYS A 18 -1.36 -2.88 13.42
CA LYS A 18 -2.77 -3.21 13.49
C LYS A 18 -3.42 -2.99 12.13
N ILE A 19 -4.19 -3.96 11.65
CA ILE A 19 -4.89 -3.85 10.37
C ILE A 19 -5.95 -2.75 10.43
N GLU A 20 -6.53 -2.53 11.62
CA GLU A 20 -7.52 -1.49 11.86
C GLU A 20 -6.90 -0.08 11.87
N ASP A 21 -5.56 0.03 11.96
CA ASP A 21 -4.82 1.29 12.00
C ASP A 21 -3.58 1.27 11.08
N LEU A 22 -3.84 1.29 9.78
CA LEU A 22 -2.80 1.32 8.76
C LEU A 22 -2.10 2.68 8.64
N ILE A 23 -2.75 3.75 9.10
CA ILE A 23 -2.25 5.12 8.96
C ILE A 23 -1.13 5.36 9.97
N ASP A 24 -1.37 5.11 11.26
CA ASP A 24 -0.38 5.37 12.30
C ASP A 24 0.46 4.13 12.60
N SER A 25 -0.15 3.05 13.11
CA SER A 25 0.61 1.83 13.46
C SER A 25 1.32 1.19 12.27
N GLY A 26 0.70 1.22 11.09
CA GLY A 26 1.26 0.73 9.82
C GLY A 26 2.26 1.68 9.15
N GLY A 27 2.39 2.91 9.65
CA GLY A 27 3.33 3.89 9.11
C GLY A 27 2.96 4.38 7.71
N ARG A 28 1.69 4.72 7.50
CA ARG A 28 1.10 5.05 6.20
C ARG A 28 0.99 3.87 5.22
N MET A 29 0.70 2.68 5.75
CA MET A 29 0.44 1.48 4.95
C MET A 29 -0.84 1.63 4.09
N ASP A 30 -1.78 2.50 4.52
CA ASP A 30 -2.94 2.90 3.73
C ASP A 30 -2.55 3.34 2.31
N VAL A 31 -1.49 4.15 2.19
CA VAL A 31 -1.00 4.67 0.91
C VAL A 31 -0.42 3.55 0.04
N VAL A 32 0.31 2.61 0.64
CA VAL A 32 0.88 1.46 -0.08
C VAL A 32 -0.24 0.61 -0.68
N CYS A 33 -1.25 0.30 0.12
CA CYS A 33 -2.43 -0.44 -0.33
C CYS A 33 -3.16 0.28 -1.47
N SER A 34 -3.40 1.59 -1.33
CA SER A 34 -4.04 2.38 -2.40
C SER A 34 -3.23 2.39 -3.69
N CYS A 35 -1.90 2.54 -3.61
CA CYS A 35 -1.03 2.49 -4.80
C CYS A 35 -1.11 1.13 -5.51
N ILE A 36 -1.14 0.03 -4.76
CA ILE A 36 -1.28 -1.32 -5.34
C ILE A 36 -2.62 -1.45 -6.05
N VAL A 37 -3.72 -1.04 -5.41
CA VAL A 37 -5.07 -1.10 -6.00
C VAL A 37 -5.12 -0.27 -7.28
N SER A 38 -4.66 0.98 -7.25
CA SER A 38 -4.69 1.87 -8.42
C SER A 38 -3.76 1.42 -9.55
N ALA A 39 -2.68 0.72 -9.25
CA ALA A 39 -1.75 0.24 -10.27
C ALA A 39 -2.24 -1.01 -11.01
N LEU A 40 -3.02 -1.87 -10.33
CA LEU A 40 -3.36 -3.19 -10.82
C LEU A 40 -4.84 -3.38 -11.17
N TRP A 41 -5.77 -2.65 -10.55
CA TRP A 41 -7.20 -2.85 -10.76
C TRP A 41 -7.83 -1.76 -11.65
N LEU A 42 -8.63 -2.22 -12.61
CA LEU A 42 -9.56 -1.42 -13.39
C LEU A 42 -10.97 -1.95 -13.16
N SER A 43 -11.97 -1.07 -13.25
CA SER A 43 -13.39 -1.40 -12.98
C SER A 43 -13.91 -2.65 -13.72
N HIS A 44 -13.43 -2.89 -14.95
CA HIS A 44 -13.98 -3.92 -15.83
C HIS A 44 -12.93 -4.77 -16.56
N LYS A 45 -11.65 -4.71 -16.15
CA LYS A 45 -10.58 -5.53 -16.73
C LYS A 45 -9.53 -5.89 -15.69
N THR A 46 -9.29 -7.19 -15.58
CA THR A 46 -8.08 -7.84 -15.04
C THR A 46 -7.36 -8.51 -16.18
#